data_AF-A0A1V9ZGA3-F1
#
_entry.id   AF-A0A1V9ZGA3-F1
#
_cell.length_a   1.000
_cell.length_b   1.000
_cell.length_c   1.000
_cell.angle_alpha   90.00
_cell.angle_beta   90.00
_cell.angle_gamma   90.00
#
_symmetry.space_group_name_H-M   'P 1'
#
loop_
_entity.id
_entity.type
_entity.pdbx_description
1 polymer ?
#
loop_
_entity_poly.entity_id
_entity_poly.type
_entity_poly.pdbx_seq_one_letter_code
_entity_poly.pdbx_strand_id
1 'polypeptide(L)'
;MAKKGGDKKTDKKADDRVRIEYDKVAFATLYNQMSGNLAREFPQVTISGKAYPLPASKSKWVTGIFLLQVVLVVIIMFGESIVEKLGLDPSPALMQKYRDNKFIALPVVMMLSPVRQMLSNTGAFEVYVNDVLVHSMLETQTLLTFDQLKKHLADKRILPKPSK
;
A
#
# COMPACT_ATOMS: atom_id res chain seq x y z
N MET A 1 5.99 48.32 -43.92
CA MET A 1 5.77 46.87 -44.09
C MET A 1 7.00 46.17 -43.50
N ALA A 2 7.00 45.21 -42.58
CA ALA A 2 6.01 44.41 -41.85
C ALA A 2 6.69 44.02 -40.49
N LYS A 3 6.08 44.31 -39.34
CA LYS A 3 5.33 43.42 -38.43
C LYS A 3 6.17 42.40 -37.62
N LYS A 4 6.20 42.66 -36.31
CA LYS A 4 6.60 41.81 -35.18
C LYS A 4 6.04 40.37 -35.27
N GLY A 5 6.83 39.42 -34.79
CA GLY A 5 6.42 38.10 -34.32
C GLY A 5 7.67 37.37 -33.84
N GLY A 6 8.09 37.43 -32.58
CA GLY A 6 7.25 37.09 -31.43
C GLY A 6 7.02 35.59 -31.45
N ASP A 7 8.10 34.81 -31.33
CA ASP A 7 8.04 33.36 -31.17
C ASP A 7 7.40 33.07 -29.81
N LYS A 8 6.06 33.05 -29.81
CA LYS A 8 5.26 32.47 -28.75
C LYS A 8 5.62 30.99 -28.72
N LYS A 9 6.58 30.62 -27.86
CA LYS A 9 6.59 29.30 -27.24
C LYS A 9 5.19 29.11 -26.67
N THR A 10 4.39 28.34 -27.39
CA THR A 10 3.16 27.78 -26.90
C THR A 10 3.53 26.93 -25.70
N ASP A 11 3.35 27.48 -24.50
CA ASP A 11 3.26 26.71 -23.27
C ASP A 11 2.21 25.64 -23.53
N LYS A 12 2.65 24.40 -23.77
CA LYS A 12 1.82 23.23 -23.54
C LYS A 12 1.26 23.43 -22.14
N LYS A 13 -0.04 23.68 -22.00
CA LYS A 13 -0.72 23.57 -20.69
C LYS A 13 -0.28 22.23 -20.11
N ALA A 14 0.65 22.28 -19.15
CA ALA A 14 0.99 21.11 -18.38
C ALA A 14 -0.32 20.71 -17.72
N ASP A 15 -0.80 19.52 -18.06
CA ASP A 15 -1.90 18.91 -17.33
C ASP A 15 -1.35 18.64 -15.93
N ASP A 16 -1.58 19.58 -15.01
CA ASP A 16 -1.02 19.53 -13.68
C ASP A 16 -1.50 18.26 -13.01
N ARG A 17 -0.56 17.43 -12.55
CA ARG A 17 -0.86 16.12 -11.97
C ARG A 17 -0.44 16.04 -10.52
N VAL A 18 -1.33 15.50 -9.70
CA VAL A 18 -1.04 15.10 -8.32
C VAL A 18 -1.10 13.58 -8.24
N ARG A 19 0.05 12.97 -7.93
CA ARG A 19 0.17 11.52 -7.72
C ARG A 19 0.43 11.27 -6.24
N ILE A 20 -0.39 10.44 -5.63
CA ILE A 20 -0.24 10.01 -4.25
C ILE A 20 0.18 8.54 -4.26
N GLU A 21 1.39 8.25 -3.80
CA GLU A 21 1.84 6.88 -3.55
C GLU A 21 1.71 6.58 -2.07
N TYR A 22 0.91 5.58 -1.72
CA TYR A 22 0.57 5.34 -0.31
C TYR A 22 0.44 3.86 0.02
N ASP A 23 0.63 3.56 1.29
CA ASP A 23 0.26 2.28 1.86
C ASP A 23 -1.27 2.12 1.81
N LYS A 24 -1.75 1.24 0.93
CA LYS A 24 -3.19 1.01 0.75
C LYS A 24 -3.86 0.47 2.01
N VAL A 25 -3.14 -0.27 2.85
CA VAL A 25 -3.70 -0.86 4.07
C VAL A 25 -3.86 0.22 5.13
N ALA A 26 -2.83 1.06 5.31
CA ALA A 26 -2.82 2.06 6.37
C ALA A 26 -3.55 3.36 6.00
N PHE A 27 -3.47 3.82 4.75
CA PHE A 27 -3.84 5.19 4.36
C PHE A 27 -4.93 5.31 3.27
N ALA A 28 -5.70 4.25 2.99
CA ALA A 28 -6.81 4.32 2.02
C ALA A 28 -7.81 5.44 2.35
N THR A 29 -8.21 5.58 3.60
CA THR A 29 -9.16 6.62 4.02
C THR A 29 -8.58 8.02 3.81
N LEU A 30 -7.30 8.23 4.17
CA LEU A 30 -6.62 9.50 3.99
C LEU A 30 -6.52 9.88 2.50
N TYR A 31 -6.15 8.92 1.65
CA TYR A 31 -6.14 9.11 0.21
C TYR A 31 -7.52 9.52 -0.33
N ASN A 32 -8.60 8.84 0.07
CA ASN A 32 -9.95 9.14 -0.40
C ASN A 32 -10.40 10.55 0.02
N GLN A 33 -10.10 10.96 1.25
CA GLN A 33 -10.39 12.32 1.72
C GLN A 33 -9.59 13.37 0.95
N MET A 34 -8.29 13.16 0.77
CA MET A 34 -7.40 14.11 0.11
C MET A 34 -7.72 14.24 -1.39
N SER A 35 -7.96 13.12 -2.07
CA SER A 35 -8.40 13.12 -3.47
C SER A 35 -9.77 13.77 -3.65
N GLY A 36 -10.72 13.52 -2.73
CA GLY A 36 -12.02 14.19 -2.73
C GLY A 36 -11.95 15.71 -2.53
N ASN A 37 -11.02 16.19 -1.70
CA ASN A 37 -10.79 17.64 -1.52
C ASN A 37 -10.12 18.25 -2.75
N LEU A 38 -9.08 17.59 -3.29
CA LEU A 38 -8.40 18.02 -4.51
C LEU A 38 -9.35 18.10 -5.70
N ALA A 39 -10.21 17.09 -5.90
CA ALA A 39 -11.15 17.06 -7.02
C ALA A 39 -12.17 18.21 -6.95
N ARG A 40 -12.52 18.67 -5.74
CA ARG A 40 -13.44 19.78 -5.50
C ARG A 40 -12.78 21.15 -5.72
N GLU A 41 -11.59 21.36 -5.15
CA GLU A 41 -10.93 22.68 -5.16
C GLU A 41 -10.02 22.91 -6.37
N PHE A 42 -9.48 21.83 -6.95
CA PHE A 42 -8.57 21.84 -8.09
C PHE A 42 -9.06 20.89 -9.20
N PRO A 43 -10.24 21.13 -9.79
CA PRO A 43 -10.80 20.25 -10.83
C PRO A 43 -9.96 20.20 -12.12
N GLN A 44 -9.03 21.14 -12.30
CA GLN A 44 -8.09 21.15 -13.41
C GLN A 44 -6.88 20.22 -13.22
N VAL A 45 -6.70 19.65 -12.03
CA VAL A 45 -5.57 18.80 -11.70
C VAL A 45 -5.96 17.33 -11.87
N THR A 46 -5.15 16.57 -12.60
CA THR A 46 -5.31 15.13 -12.72
C THR A 46 -4.81 14.43 -11.46
N ILE A 47 -5.69 13.74 -10.75
CA ILE A 47 -5.37 13.04 -9.49
C ILE A 47 -5.16 11.55 -9.80
N SER A 48 -4.06 10.99 -9.30
CA SER A 48 -3.76 9.56 -9.40
C SER A 48 -3.32 8.98 -8.06
N GLY A 49 -3.81 7.78 -7.76
CA GLY A 49 -3.42 7.01 -6.58
C GLY A 49 -2.69 5.74 -6.99
N LYS A 50 -1.54 5.48 -6.37
CA LYS A 50 -0.74 4.28 -6.62
C LYS A 50 -0.36 3.62 -5.29
N ALA A 51 -0.34 2.28 -5.28
CA ALA A 51 0.15 1.54 -4.11
C ALA A 51 1.66 1.76 -4.00
N TYR A 52 2.12 2.13 -2.81
CA TYR A 52 3.56 2.18 -2.54
C TYR A 52 4.14 0.75 -2.59
N PRO A 53 5.27 0.52 -3.30
CA PRO A 53 5.84 -0.81 -3.41
C PRO A 53 6.35 -1.31 -2.06
N LEU A 54 6.04 -2.56 -1.71
CA LEU A 54 6.61 -3.20 -0.53
C LEU A 54 8.11 -3.46 -0.77
N PRO A 55 9.02 -3.03 0.14
CA PRO A 55 10.44 -3.32 0.01
C PRO A 55 10.71 -4.82 -0.14
N ALA A 56 11.67 -5.20 -0.98
CA ALA A 56 11.95 -6.59 -1.30
C ALA A 56 12.25 -7.46 -0.06
N SER A 57 12.88 -6.89 0.97
CA SER A 57 13.12 -7.56 2.25
C SER A 57 11.81 -7.90 2.98
N LYS A 58 10.89 -6.95 3.13
CA LYS A 58 9.57 -7.16 3.75
C LYS A 58 8.72 -8.14 2.93
N SER A 59 8.77 -8.04 1.61
CA SER A 59 8.06 -8.95 0.71
C SER A 59 8.48 -10.41 0.91
N LYS A 60 9.78 -10.69 1.08
CA LYS A 60 10.28 -12.04 1.39
C LYS A 60 9.69 -12.59 2.70
N TRP A 61 9.62 -11.77 3.75
CA TRP A 61 9.02 -12.18 5.03
C TRP A 61 7.53 -12.47 4.92
N VAL A 62 6.78 -11.60 4.22
CA VAL A 62 5.34 -11.78 3.97
C VAL A 62 5.08 -13.10 3.23
N THR A 63 5.86 -13.38 2.18
CA THR A 63 5.76 -14.64 1.43
C THR A 63 6.16 -15.84 2.28
N GLY A 64 7.24 -15.74 3.06
CA GLY A 64 7.70 -16.81 3.95
C GLY A 64 6.65 -17.21 4.99
N ILE A 65 6.01 -16.23 5.63
CA ILE A 65 4.93 -16.47 6.59
C ILE A 65 3.71 -17.11 5.92
N PHE A 66 3.37 -16.68 4.70
CA PHE A 66 2.28 -17.31 3.95
C PHE A 66 2.58 -18.78 3.63
N LEU A 67 3.78 -19.08 3.12
CA LEU A 67 4.18 -20.45 2.82
C LEU A 67 4.17 -21.33 4.09
N LEU A 68 4.71 -20.82 5.19
CA LEU A 68 4.66 -21.49 6.48
C LEU A 68 3.21 -21.78 6.91
N GLN A 69 2.32 -20.80 6.79
CA GLN A 69 0.90 -20.96 7.13
C GLN A 69 0.24 -22.04 6.29
N VAL A 70 0.48 -22.08 4.97
CA VAL A 70 -0.05 -23.11 4.07
C VAL A 70 0.48 -24.49 4.46
N VAL A 71 1.78 -24.63 4.71
CA VAL A 71 2.39 -25.90 5.13
C VAL A 71 1.76 -26.38 6.44
N LEU A 72 1.60 -25.51 7.43
CA LEU A 72 0.98 -25.87 8.71
C LEU A 72 -0.48 -26.30 8.54
N VAL A 73 -1.26 -25.61 7.69
CA VAL A 73 -2.65 -26.01 7.38
C VAL A 73 -2.69 -27.38 6.72
N VAL A 74 -1.82 -27.65 5.74
CA VAL A 74 -1.73 -28.96 5.08
C VAL A 74 -1.37 -30.05 6.08
N ILE A 75 -0.41 -29.81 6.98
CA ILE A 75 -0.04 -30.74 8.03
C ILE A 75 -1.20 -30.98 8.99
N ILE A 76 -1.95 -29.95 9.39
CA ILE A 76 -3.11 -30.08 10.29
C ILE A 76 -4.26 -30.86 9.65
N MET A 77 -4.49 -30.66 8.35
CA MET A 77 -5.61 -31.29 7.64
C MET A 77 -5.28 -32.72 7.22
N PHE A 78 -4.06 -32.97 6.77
CA PHE A 78 -3.66 -34.21 6.10
C PHE A 78 -2.51 -34.95 6.77
N GLY A 79 -2.09 -34.55 7.98
CA GLY A 79 -0.90 -35.10 8.66
C GLY A 79 -0.92 -36.62 8.82
N GLU A 80 -2.07 -37.21 9.15
CA GLU A 80 -2.23 -38.68 9.25
C GLU A 80 -1.98 -39.36 7.91
N SER A 81 -2.61 -38.87 6.83
CA SER A 81 -2.42 -39.42 5.49
C SER A 81 -1.00 -39.18 4.95
N ILE A 82 -0.34 -38.07 5.32
CA ILE A 82 1.05 -37.79 4.93
C ILE A 82 1.99 -38.79 5.60
N VAL A 83 1.82 -39.03 6.90
CA VAL A 83 2.65 -39.96 7.68
C VAL A 83 2.49 -41.37 7.14
N GLU A 84 1.26 -41.82 6.89
CA GLU A 84 0.97 -43.13 6.29
C GLU A 84 1.63 -43.28 4.92
N LYS A 85 1.48 -42.29 4.02
CA LYS A 85 2.08 -42.34 2.67
C LYS A 85 3.60 -42.30 2.68
N LEU A 86 4.21 -41.64 3.66
CA LEU A 86 5.66 -41.58 3.82
C LEU A 86 6.23 -42.81 4.54
N GLY A 87 5.39 -43.75 4.98
CA GLY A 87 5.81 -44.93 5.72
C GLY A 87 6.45 -44.60 7.07
N LEU A 88 6.09 -43.44 7.64
CA LEU A 88 6.58 -43.01 8.95
C LEU A 88 5.78 -43.73 10.03
N ASP A 89 6.47 -44.27 11.03
CA ASP A 89 5.85 -44.94 12.18
C ASP A 89 6.05 -44.12 13.47
N PRO A 90 5.33 -43.00 13.64
CA PRO A 90 5.40 -42.21 14.86
C PRO A 90 4.73 -42.94 16.03
N SER A 91 5.22 -42.68 17.24
CA SER A 91 4.67 -43.34 18.42
C SER A 91 3.16 -43.07 18.58
N PRO A 92 2.37 -44.06 19.06
CA PRO A 92 0.92 -43.90 19.24
C PRO A 92 0.53 -42.68 20.09
N ALA A 93 1.36 -42.33 21.09
CA ALA A 93 1.16 -41.18 21.95
C ALA A 93 1.27 -39.84 21.19
N LEU A 94 2.17 -39.73 20.20
CA LEU A 94 2.28 -38.53 19.36
C LEU A 94 1.08 -38.38 18.45
N MET A 95 0.61 -39.49 17.87
CA MET A 95 -0.56 -39.50 16.98
C MET A 95 -1.85 -39.17 17.71
N GLN A 96 -1.99 -39.64 18.95
CA GLN A 96 -3.10 -39.25 19.80
C GLN A 96 -3.08 -37.74 20.08
N LYS A 97 -1.92 -37.19 20.51
CA LYS A 97 -1.78 -35.73 20.71
C LYS A 97 -2.10 -34.92 19.46
N TYR A 98 -1.68 -35.39 18.29
CA TYR A 98 -2.01 -34.74 17.02
C TYR A 98 -3.53 -34.71 16.78
N ARG A 99 -4.22 -35.86 16.91
CA ARG A 99 -5.68 -35.95 16.72
C ARG A 99 -6.44 -35.06 17.68
N ASP A 100 -6.03 -35.02 18.95
CA ASP A 100 -6.70 -34.27 19.99
C ASP A 100 -6.57 -32.75 19.78
N ASN A 101 -5.47 -32.29 19.16
CA ASN A 101 -5.16 -30.85 19.05
C ASN A 101 -5.28 -30.26 17.63
N LYS A 102 -5.40 -31.07 16.57
CA LYS A 102 -5.31 -30.57 15.18
C LYS A 102 -6.31 -29.44 14.86
N PHE A 103 -7.55 -29.55 15.32
CA PHE A 103 -8.56 -28.51 15.10
C PHE A 103 -8.41 -27.31 16.04
N ILE A 104 -7.83 -27.50 17.23
CA ILE A 104 -7.51 -26.43 18.18
C ILE A 104 -6.33 -25.59 17.67
N ALA A 105 -5.38 -26.22 16.97
CA ALA A 105 -4.22 -25.57 16.37
C ALA A 105 -4.58 -24.69 15.16
N LEU A 106 -5.69 -24.99 14.45
CA LEU A 106 -6.04 -24.29 13.22
C LEU A 106 -6.28 -22.78 13.42
N PRO A 107 -7.10 -22.32 14.39
CA PRO A 107 -7.24 -20.89 14.69
C PRO A 107 -5.90 -20.20 14.97
N VAL A 108 -5.00 -20.86 15.70
CA VAL A 108 -3.66 -20.34 16.02
C VAL A 108 -2.85 -20.12 14.75
N VAL A 109 -2.85 -21.08 13.83
CA VAL A 109 -2.19 -20.94 12.52
C VAL A 109 -2.82 -19.82 11.69
N MET A 110 -4.14 -19.65 11.77
CA MET A 110 -4.83 -18.56 11.07
C MET A 110 -4.47 -17.17 11.60
N MET A 111 -3.97 -17.04 12.84
CA MET A 111 -3.44 -15.78 13.38
C MET A 111 -2.14 -15.31 12.69
N LEU A 112 -1.51 -16.14 11.83
CA LEU A 112 -0.42 -15.66 10.98
C LEU A 112 -0.88 -14.65 9.92
N SER A 113 -2.18 -14.65 9.56
CA SER A 113 -2.76 -13.69 8.62
C SER A 113 -2.65 -12.23 9.10
N PRO A 114 -3.13 -11.85 10.32
CA PRO A 114 -2.95 -10.49 10.81
C PRO A 114 -1.47 -10.12 11.03
N VAL A 115 -0.61 -11.05 11.44
CA VAL A 115 0.85 -10.78 11.56
C VAL A 115 1.45 -10.41 10.20
N ARG A 116 1.09 -11.16 9.16
CA ARG A 116 1.51 -10.88 7.78
C ARG A 116 0.96 -9.56 7.26
N GLN A 117 -0.27 -9.21 7.63
CA GLN A 117 -0.86 -7.91 7.31
C GLN A 117 -0.07 -6.76 7.95
N MET A 118 0.33 -6.90 9.21
CA MET A 118 1.18 -5.92 9.91
C MET A 118 2.53 -5.76 9.23
N LEU A 119 3.15 -6.84 8.78
CA LEU A 119 4.44 -6.82 8.06
C LEU A 119 4.34 -6.24 6.65
N SER A 120 3.16 -6.33 6.04
CA SER A 120 2.89 -5.73 4.73
C SER A 120 2.75 -4.21 4.79
N ASN A 121 2.69 -3.62 5.99
CA ASN A 121 2.65 -2.18 6.18
C ASN A 121 4.04 -1.56 5.86
N THR A 122 4.05 -0.72 4.84
CA THR A 122 5.16 0.14 4.43
C THR A 122 5.19 1.43 5.25
N GLY A 123 4.04 1.89 5.76
CA GLY A 123 3.92 3.18 6.44
C GLY A 123 4.15 4.38 5.52
N ALA A 124 4.15 4.17 4.20
CA ALA A 124 4.46 5.21 3.23
C ALA A 124 3.22 6.05 2.90
N PHE A 125 3.42 7.37 2.86
CA PHE A 125 2.48 8.32 2.28
C PHE A 125 3.28 9.42 1.61
N GLU A 126 3.36 9.36 0.28
CA GLU A 126 4.16 10.26 -0.54
C GLU A 126 3.28 10.98 -1.54
N VAL A 127 3.52 12.29 -1.67
CA VAL A 127 2.77 13.15 -2.58
C VAL A 127 3.73 13.74 -3.60
N TYR A 128 3.36 13.59 -4.87
CA TYR A 128 4.08 14.07 -6.02
C TYR A 128 3.23 15.08 -6.79
N VAL A 129 3.79 16.25 -7.10
CA VAL A 129 3.14 17.26 -7.94
C VAL A 129 3.96 17.46 -9.21
N ASN A 130 3.42 17.09 -10.36
CA ASN A 130 4.14 17.07 -11.64
C ASN A 130 5.43 16.23 -11.57
N ASP A 131 5.35 15.07 -10.89
CA ASP A 131 6.47 14.17 -10.51
C ASP A 131 7.54 14.77 -9.59
N VAL A 132 7.28 16.00 -9.16
CA VAL A 132 7.78 16.69 -7.99
C VAL A 132 7.54 15.99 -6.65
N LEU A 133 8.45 15.21 -6.02
CA LEU A 133 8.21 14.81 -4.62
C LEU A 133 8.07 16.08 -3.75
N VAL A 134 6.89 16.31 -3.17
CA VAL A 134 6.62 17.48 -2.31
C VAL A 134 6.52 17.10 -0.84
N HIS A 135 6.13 15.85 -0.54
CA HIS A 135 6.05 15.34 0.82
C HIS A 135 6.31 13.84 0.85
N SER A 136 7.16 13.39 1.77
CA SER A 136 7.30 11.99 2.14
C SER A 136 7.08 11.85 3.63
N MET A 137 6.07 11.08 4.05
CA MET A 137 5.84 10.75 5.46
C MET A 137 6.97 9.88 6.03
N LEU A 138 7.66 9.10 5.19
CA LEU A 138 8.79 8.27 5.63
C LEU A 138 9.97 9.13 6.10
N GLU A 139 10.19 10.28 5.45
CA GLU A 139 11.26 11.21 5.78
C GLU A 139 10.84 12.21 6.87
N THR A 140 9.64 12.77 6.74
CA THR A 140 9.17 13.85 7.63
C THR A 140 8.54 13.34 8.92
N GLN A 141 8.19 12.05 8.99
CA GLN A 141 7.46 11.42 10.10
C GLN A 141 6.15 12.14 10.47
N THR A 142 5.61 12.96 9.57
CA THR A 142 4.40 13.76 9.78
C THR A 142 3.41 13.52 8.66
N LEU A 143 2.12 13.56 9.01
CA LEU A 143 1.03 13.44 8.05
C LEU A 143 0.86 14.77 7.31
N LEU A 144 0.80 14.73 5.98
CA LEU A 144 0.49 15.89 5.18
C LEU A 144 -0.97 16.27 5.36
N THR A 145 -1.23 17.51 5.77
CA THR A 145 -2.60 18.06 5.79
C THR A 145 -2.97 18.65 4.44
N PHE A 146 -4.27 18.76 4.17
CA PHE A 146 -4.73 19.36 2.91
C PHE A 146 -4.32 20.85 2.79
N ASP A 147 -4.24 21.59 3.89
CA ASP A 147 -3.76 22.98 3.86
C ASP A 147 -2.28 23.10 3.52
N GLN A 148 -1.44 22.16 3.99
CA GLN A 148 -0.04 22.08 3.59
C GLN A 148 0.09 21.75 2.10
N LEU A 149 -0.72 20.80 1.61
CA LEU A 149 -0.75 20.47 0.19
C LEU A 149 -1.14 21.69 -0.67
N LYS A 150 -2.14 22.47 -0.25
CA LYS A 150 -2.51 23.72 -0.94
C LYS A 150 -1.36 24.71 -1.03
N LYS A 151 -0.54 24.85 0.02
CA LYS A 151 0.65 25.70 -0.01
C LYS A 151 1.65 25.21 -1.06
N HIS A 152 1.94 23.91 -1.09
CA HIS A 152 2.83 23.33 -2.11
C HIS A 152 2.31 23.49 -3.55
N LEU A 153 0.98 23.45 -3.75
CA LEU A 153 0.36 23.73 -5.05
C LEU A 153 0.48 25.21 -5.42
N ALA A 154 0.25 26.12 -4.48
CA ALA A 154 0.37 27.56 -4.67
C ALA A 154 1.81 27.97 -5.03
N ASP A 155 2.82 27.37 -4.39
CA ASP A 155 4.24 27.59 -4.70
C ASP A 155 4.57 27.21 -6.16
N LYS A 156 3.85 26.23 -6.70
CA LYS A 156 3.95 25.79 -8.11
C LYS A 156 3.01 26.55 -9.05
N ARG A 157 2.36 27.62 -8.58
CA ARG A 157 1.37 28.43 -9.31
C ARG A 157 0.11 27.65 -9.72
N ILE A 158 -0.17 26.53 -9.07
CA ILE A 158 -1.41 25.78 -9.22
C ILE A 158 -2.40 26.36 -8.21
N LEU A 159 -3.29 27.22 -8.70
CA LEU A 159 -4.25 27.93 -7.87
C LEU A 159 -5.60 27.21 -7.82
N PRO A 160 -6.32 27.27 -6.69
CA PRO A 160 -7.66 26.71 -6.62
C PRO A 160 -8.57 27.45 -7.59
N LYS A 161 -9.58 26.75 -8.12
CA LYS A 161 -10.60 27.42 -8.94
C LYS A 161 -11.36 28.40 -8.05
N PRO A 162 -11.59 29.65 -8.49
CA PRO A 162 -12.38 30.60 -7.69
C PRO A 162 -13.76 29.99 -7.43
N SER A 163 -14.12 29.88 -6.15
CA SER A 163 -15.50 29.53 -5.78
C SER A 163 -16.41 30.58 -6.40
N LYS A 164 -17.39 30.11 -7.18
CA LYS A 164 -18.53 30.95 -7.53
C LYS A 164 -19.32 31.32 -6.28
#